data_AF-A0A9W3EI04-F1
#
_entry.id   AF-A0A9W3EI04-F1
#
_cell.length_a   1.000
_cell.length_b   1.000
_cell.length_c   1.000
_cell.angle_alpha   90.00
_cell.angle_beta   90.00
_cell.angle_gamma   90.00
#
_symmetry.space_group_name_H-M   'P 1'
#
loop_
_entity.id
_entity.type
_entity.pdbx_description
1 polymer ?
#
loop_
_entity_poly.entity_id
_entity_poly.type
_entity_poly.pdbx_seq_one_letter_code
_entity_poly.pdbx_strand_id
1 'polypeptide(L)' 'MLRLAPTTRLLQAPLRGWVVPKAHISAKKAWTHVRFLTQEQAVGLSAMFLSFLLPAGWVLFHMENYKRSSVA' A
#
# COMPACT_ATOMS: atom_id res chain seq x y z
N MET A 1 -51.41 -1.70 -8.49
CA MET A 1 -50.23 -0.90 -8.87
C MET A 1 -49.44 -0.57 -7.61
N LEU A 2 -48.35 -1.29 -7.32
CA LEU A 2 -47.53 -1.03 -6.14
C LEU A 2 -47.01 0.42 -6.19
N ARG A 3 -47.34 1.23 -5.19
CA ARG A 3 -46.79 2.59 -5.03
C ARG A 3 -45.30 2.45 -4.63
N LEU A 4 -44.43 2.29 -5.61
CA LEU A 4 -42.96 2.25 -5.47
C LEU A 4 -42.32 3.64 -5.24
N ALA A 5 -43.06 4.71 -5.53
CA ALA A 5 -42.56 6.08 -5.47
C ALA A 5 -42.27 6.59 -4.04
N PRO A 6 -43.05 6.27 -2.99
CA PRO A 6 -42.78 6.78 -1.64
C PRO A 6 -41.60 6.05 -0.97
N THR A 7 -41.50 4.73 -1.15
CA THR A 7 -40.45 3.89 -0.55
C THR A 7 -39.07 4.18 -1.12
N THR A 8 -38.97 4.46 -2.42
CA THR A 8 -37.73 4.93 -3.04
C THR A 8 -37.27 6.27 -2.46
N ARG A 9 -38.20 7.16 -2.11
CA ARG A 9 -37.89 8.46 -1.51
C ARG A 9 -37.36 8.36 -0.07
N LEU A 10 -37.86 7.39 0.70
CA LEU A 10 -37.35 7.10 2.06
C LEU A 10 -35.95 6.49 2.02
N LEU A 11 -35.64 5.65 1.04
CA LEU A 11 -34.30 5.08 0.83
C LEU A 11 -33.30 6.13 0.29
N GLN A 12 -33.77 7.15 -0.41
CA GLN A 12 -32.93 8.25 -0.91
C GLN A 12 -32.44 9.20 0.20
N ALA A 13 -33.17 9.35 1.31
CA ALA A 13 -32.77 10.24 2.40
C ALA A 13 -31.45 9.83 3.09
N PRO A 14 -31.24 8.55 3.50
CA PRO A 14 -29.97 8.12 4.07
C PRO A 14 -28.84 8.07 3.04
N LEU A 15 -29.12 7.81 1.76
CA LEU A 15 -28.12 7.83 0.68
C LEU A 15 -27.58 9.26 0.41
N ARG A 16 -28.39 10.30 0.63
CA ARG A 16 -27.95 11.70 0.50
C ARG A 16 -27.11 12.19 1.69
N GLY A 17 -27.19 11.51 2.84
CA GLY A 17 -26.46 11.87 4.06
C GLY A 17 -25.01 11.40 4.08
N TRP A 18 -24.61 10.52 3.14
CA TRP A 18 -23.25 9.96 3.09
C TRP A 18 -22.31 10.74 2.18
N VAL A 19 -22.46 12.07 2.14
CA VAL A 19 -21.38 12.94 1.68
C VAL A 19 -20.41 13.04 2.84
N VAL A 20 -19.54 12.03 2.99
CA VAL A 20 -18.35 12.15 3.84
C VAL A 20 -17.65 13.44 3.38
N PRO A 21 -17.35 14.39 4.28
CA PRO A 21 -16.55 15.55 3.91
C PRO A 21 -15.28 15.02 3.27
N LYS A 22 -15.12 15.22 1.97
CA LYS A 22 -13.81 15.09 1.34
C LYS A 22 -12.96 16.11 2.07
N ALA A 23 -12.14 15.65 3.01
CA ALA A 23 -11.13 16.51 3.61
C ALA A 23 -10.37 17.11 2.42
N HIS A 24 -10.46 18.43 2.25
CA HIS A 24 -9.85 19.16 1.15
C HIS A 24 -8.33 19.23 1.38
N ILE A 25 -7.70 18.06 1.43
CA ILE A 25 -6.28 17.88 1.62
C ILE A 25 -5.65 18.10 0.25
N SER A 26 -5.28 19.35 0.00
CA SER A 26 -4.46 19.74 -1.13
C SER A 26 -3.01 19.85 -0.65
N ALA A 27 -2.10 19.19 -1.35
CA ALA A 27 -0.66 19.33 -1.12
C ALA A 27 -0.04 20.14 -2.27
N LYS A 28 0.95 20.97 -1.95
CA LYS A 28 1.78 21.61 -2.97
C LYS A 28 2.48 20.50 -3.77
N LYS A 29 2.49 20.63 -5.10
CA LYS A 29 3.22 19.71 -5.99
C LYS A 29 4.70 19.72 -5.59
N ALA A 30 5.26 18.54 -5.36
CA ALA A 30 6.68 18.41 -5.10
C ALA A 30 7.50 18.92 -6.30
N TRP A 31 8.53 19.71 -6.03
CA TRP A 31 9.31 20.41 -7.05
C TRP A 31 10.09 19.47 -7.99
N THR A 32 10.38 18.25 -7.53
CA THR A 32 11.19 17.23 -8.21
C THR A 32 10.36 16.14 -8.91
N HIS A 33 9.03 16.23 -8.89
CA HIS A 33 8.14 15.07 -9.08
C HIS A 33 7.92 14.55 -10.51
N VAL A 34 8.36 15.24 -11.58
CA VAL A 34 7.87 14.89 -12.94
C VAL A 34 8.83 13.99 -13.73
N ARG A 35 10.10 13.87 -13.34
CA ARG A 35 11.10 13.09 -14.10
C ARG A 35 11.81 11.99 -13.29
N PHE A 36 11.90 12.17 -11.98
CA PHE A 36 12.61 11.24 -11.08
C PHE A 36 11.69 10.20 -10.43
N LEU A 37 10.37 10.33 -10.61
CA LEU A 37 9.37 9.60 -9.84
C LEU A 37 9.35 8.09 -10.09
N THR A 38 9.74 7.58 -11.25
CA THR A 38 9.65 6.13 -11.52
C THR A 38 10.95 5.40 -11.25
N GLN A 39 12.06 5.93 -11.77
CA GLN A 39 13.36 5.25 -11.67
C GLN A 39 13.96 5.36 -10.26
N GLU A 40 13.95 6.54 -9.63
CA GLU A 40 14.52 6.69 -8.29
C GLU A 40 13.66 5.99 -7.23
N GLN A 41 12.33 5.98 -7.40
CA GLN A 41 11.45 5.23 -6.52
C GLN A 41 11.67 3.72 -6.66
N ALA A 42 11.80 3.22 -7.90
CA ALA A 42 12.09 1.80 -8.11
C ALA A 42 13.44 1.39 -7.50
N VAL A 43 14.47 2.23 -7.65
CA VAL A 43 15.79 2.00 -7.04
C VAL A 43 15.71 2.04 -5.52
N GLY A 44 15.08 3.08 -4.95
CA GLY A 44 14.93 3.20 -3.50
C GLY A 44 14.14 2.05 -2.89
N LEU A 45 13.04 1.64 -3.53
CA LEU A 45 12.24 0.51 -3.11
C LEU A 45 13.06 -0.79 -3.20
N SER A 46 13.73 -1.03 -4.33
CA SER A 46 14.57 -2.23 -4.50
C SER A 46 15.70 -2.29 -3.47
N ALA A 47 16.36 -1.16 -3.22
CA ALA A 47 17.42 -1.06 -2.20
C ALA A 47 16.88 -1.39 -0.80
N MET A 48 15.71 -0.87 -0.43
CA MET A 48 15.07 -1.18 0.84
C MET A 48 14.76 -2.68 0.97
N PHE A 49 14.20 -3.32 -0.06
CA PHE A 49 13.93 -4.75 0.01
C PHE A 49 15.22 -5.57 0.12
N LEU A 50 16.21 -5.27 -0.72
CA LEU A 50 17.49 -5.99 -0.74
C LEU A 50 18.27 -5.85 0.56
N SER A 51 18.21 -4.69 1.23
CA SER A 51 18.93 -4.48 2.50
C SER A 51 18.47 -5.41 3.62
N PHE A 52 17.20 -5.84 3.61
CA PHE A 52 16.70 -6.82 4.59
C PHE A 52 16.77 -8.25 4.07
N LEU A 53 16.43 -8.48 2.80
CA LEU A 53 16.31 -9.82 2.24
C LEU A 53 17.67 -10.48 2.01
N LEU A 54 18.71 -9.74 1.61
CA LEU A 54 20.01 -10.34 1.33
C LEU A 54 20.70 -10.91 2.59
N PRO A 55 20.82 -10.17 3.71
CA PRO A 55 21.43 -10.74 4.92
C PRO A 55 20.62 -11.90 5.47
N ALA A 56 19.29 -11.77 5.54
CA ALA A 56 18.41 -12.82 6.03
C ALA A 56 18.48 -14.07 5.13
N GLY A 57 18.42 -13.88 3.81
CA GLY A 57 18.54 -14.95 2.82
C GLY A 57 19.88 -15.67 2.92
N TRP A 58 20.98 -14.95 3.16
CA TRP A 58 22.29 -15.55 3.34
C TRP A 58 22.33 -16.47 4.57
N VAL A 59 21.82 -16.00 5.72
CA VAL A 59 21.76 -16.82 6.95
C VAL A 59 20.90 -18.06 6.74
N LEU A 60 19.70 -17.89 6.15
CA LEU A 60 18.80 -19.02 5.92
C LEU A 60 19.39 -20.04 4.95
N PHE A 61 20.03 -19.58 3.88
CA PHE A 61 20.65 -20.44 2.88
C PHE A 61 21.76 -21.33 3.48
N HIS A 62 22.51 -20.80 4.44
CA HIS A 62 23.62 -21.52 5.07
C HIS A 62 23.23 -22.32 6.31
N MET A 63 21.94 -22.43 6.66
CA MET A 63 21.49 -23.13 7.87
C MET A 63 22.01 -24.57 7.97
N GLU A 64 22.01 -25.31 6.87
CA GLU A 64 22.48 -26.70 6.88
C GLU A 64 24.00 -26.78 7.12
N ASN A 65 24.76 -25.81 6.62
CA ASN A 65 26.20 -25.72 6.88
C ASN A 65 26.47 -25.39 8.36
N TYR A 66 25.70 -24.47 8.93
CA TYR A 66 25.81 -24.16 10.37
C TYR A 66 25.47 -25.37 11.25
N LYS A 67 24.43 -26.12 10.88
CA LYS A 67 24.05 -27.34 11.59
C LYS A 67 25.17 -28.39 11.53
N ARG A 68 25.73 -28.64 10.34
CA ARG A 68 26.83 -29.60 10.17
C ARG A 68 28.07 -29.21 10.97
N SER A 69 28.42 -27.93 10.96
CA SER A 69 29.54 -27.41 11.76
C SER A 69 29.29 -27.47 13.27
N SER A 70 28.04 -27.54 13.73
CA SER A 70 27.70 -27.64 15.15
C SER A 70 27.75 -29.07 15.70
N VAL A 71 27.74 -30.08 14.83
CA VAL A 71 27.72 -31.50 15.21
C VAL A 71 29.12 -32.15 15.09
N ALA A 72 30.03 -31.51 14.35
CA ALA A 72 31.45 -31.87 14.27
C ALA A 72 32.22 -31.28 15.47
#